data_AF-A0A1H3MBI6-F1
#
_entry.id   AF-A0A1H3MBI6-F1
#
_cell.length_a   1.000
_cell.length_b   1.000
_cell.length_c   1.000
_cell.angle_alpha   90.00
_cell.angle_beta   90.00
_cell.angle_gamma   90.00
#
_symmetry.space_group_name_H-M   'P 1'
#
loop_
_entity.id
_entity.type
_entity.pdbx_description
1 polymer ?
#
loop_
_entity_poly.entity_id
_entity_poly.type
_entity_poly.pdbx_seq_one_letter_code
_entity_poly.pdbx_strand_id
1 'polypeptide(L)' 'MSDFIASRQELRIRAQAAISRPVPKSIAQAGVQSVRAYKDCVAQVSQFARTGRYADRSTAALYRLEAMQGVRQ' A
#
# COMPACT_ATOMS: atom_id res chain seq x y z
N MET A 1 -4.08 -8.85 23.34
CA MET A 1 -3.96 -8.07 22.09
C MET A 1 -3.52 -9.04 21.02
N SER A 2 -4.48 -9.59 20.27
CA SER A 2 -4.16 -10.52 19.17
C SER A 2 -3.62 -9.69 18.01
N ASP A 3 -2.30 -9.72 17.85
CA ASP A 3 -1.62 -9.23 16.65
C ASP A 3 -2.10 -10.09 15.49
N PHE A 4 -3.15 -9.62 14.81
CA PHE A 4 -3.70 -10.29 13.63
C PHE A 4 -2.59 -10.28 12.57
N ILE A 5 -1.91 -11.41 12.42
CA ILE A 5 -1.20 -11.74 11.19
C ILE A 5 -2.29 -11.78 10.12
N ALA A 6 -2.53 -10.64 9.47
CA ALA A 6 -3.47 -10.54 8.37
C ALA A 6 -3.11 -11.66 7.39
N SER A 7 -4.06 -12.57 7.17
CA SER A 7 -3.82 -13.72 6.28
C SER A 7 -3.33 -13.20 4.93
N ARG A 8 -2.45 -13.94 4.26
CA ARG A 8 -1.87 -13.51 2.97
C ARG A 8 -2.93 -13.10 1.94
N GLN A 9 -4.10 -13.73 2.02
CA GLN A 9 -5.29 -13.39 1.25
C GLN A 9 -5.89 -12.03 1.63
N GLU A 10 -6.02 -11.72 2.92
CA GLU A 10 -6.47 -10.43 3.42
C GLU A 10 -5.50 -9.30 3.00
N LEU A 11 -4.19 -9.53 3.11
CA LEU A 11 -3.18 -8.60 2.62
C LEU A 11 -3.33 -8.33 1.12
N ARG A 12 -3.66 -9.35 0.32
CA ARG A 12 -3.91 -9.17 -1.13
C ARG A 12 -5.18 -8.38 -1.40
N ILE A 13 -6.27 -8.64 -0.67
CA ILE A 13 -7.53 -7.88 -0.81
C ILE A 13 -7.29 -6.40 -0.47
N ARG A 14 -6.58 -6.13 0.63
CA ARG A 14 -6.22 -4.78 1.05
C ARG A 14 -5.28 -4.11 0.06
N ALA A 15 -4.28 -4.83 -0.45
CA ALA A 15 -3.42 -4.36 -1.53
C ALA A 15 -4.21 -3.95 -2.76
N GLN A 16 -5.17 -4.78 -3.19
CA GLN A 16 -6.05 -4.50 -4.32
C GLN A 16 -6.93 -3.27 -4.08
N ALA A 17 -7.45 -3.11 -2.87
CA ALA A 17 -8.24 -1.94 -2.50
C ALA A 17 -7.38 -0.67 -2.48
N ALA A 18 -6.16 -0.74 -1.94
CA ALA A 18 -5.25 0.40 -1.85
C ALA A 18 -4.77 0.90 -3.24
N ILE A 19 -4.50 -0.01 -4.20
CA ILE A 19 -4.12 0.37 -5.56
C ILE A 19 -5.29 0.96 -6.38
N SER A 20 -6.53 0.53 -6.09
CA SER A 20 -7.73 1.03 -6.78
C SER A 20 -8.22 2.37 -6.22
N ARG A 21 -7.71 2.80 -5.07
CA ARG A 21 -8.07 4.09 -4.48
C ARG A 21 -7.48 5.25 -5.27
N PRO A 22 -8.20 6.37 -5.40
CA PRO A 22 -7.68 7.57 -6.03
C PRO A 22 -6.49 8.11 -5.23
N VAL A 23 -5.54 8.73 -5.93
CA VAL A 23 -4.37 9.37 -5.30
C VAL A 23 -4.87 10.52 -4.43
N PRO A 24 -4.53 10.56 -3.13
CA PRO A 24 -4.96 11.62 -2.24
C PRO A 24 -4.40 12.98 -2.70
N LYS A 25 -5.20 14.05 -2.56
CA LYS A 25 -4.81 15.41 -2.96
C LYS A 25 -3.50 15.87 -2.32
N SER A 26 -3.25 15.47 -1.06
CA SER A 26 -2.00 15.76 -0.35
C SER A 26 -0.77 15.18 -1.04
N ILE A 27 -0.87 14.03 -1.70
CA ILE A 27 0.22 13.45 -2.51
C ILE A 27 0.23 14.07 -3.90
N ALA A 28 -0.93 14.29 -4.51
CA ALA A 28 -1.03 14.90 -5.83
C ALA A 28 -0.45 16.33 -5.87
N GLN A 29 -0.57 17.08 -4.77
CA GLN A 29 0.01 18.41 -4.59
C GLN A 29 1.36 18.40 -3.87
N ALA A 30 1.87 17.23 -3.47
CA ALA A 30 3.19 17.14 -2.84
C ALA A 30 4.32 17.30 -3.88
N GLY A 31 5.53 17.53 -3.37
CA GLY A 31 6.72 17.58 -4.20
C GLY A 31 7.01 16.27 -4.95
N VAL A 32 7.84 16.37 -5.99
CA VAL A 32 8.22 15.25 -6.88
C VAL A 32 8.71 14.01 -6.12
N GLN A 33 9.43 14.21 -5.01
CA GLN A 33 9.94 13.13 -4.17
C GLN A 33 8.81 12.33 -3.50
N SER A 34 7.80 12.99 -2.93
CA SER A 34 6.66 12.33 -2.28
C SER A 34 5.78 11.59 -3.30
N VAL A 35 5.57 12.19 -4.48
CA VAL A 35 4.86 11.53 -5.58
C VAL A 35 5.60 10.27 -6.02
N ARG A 36 6.94 10.33 -6.12
CA ARG A 36 7.76 9.19 -6.48
C ARG A 36 7.71 8.09 -5.42
N ALA A 37 7.82 8.45 -4.14
CA ALA A 37 7.71 7.50 -3.03
C ALA A 37 6.33 6.80 -3.00
N TYR A 38 5.25 7.55 -3.26
CA TYR A 38 3.91 6.98 -3.38
C TYR A 38 3.82 5.99 -4.54
N LYS A 39 4.29 6.37 -5.73
CA LYS A 39 4.30 5.49 -6.91
C LYS A 39 5.13 4.23 -6.70
N ASP A 40 6.26 4.34 -6.01
CA ASP A 40 7.10 3.19 -5.65
C ASP A 40 6.36 2.21 -4.73
N CYS A 41 5.69 2.73 -3.70
CA CYS A 41 4.84 1.92 -2.81
C CYS A 41 3.72 1.22 -3.60
N VAL A 42 3.01 1.95 -4.48
CA VAL A 42 1.97 1.38 -5.34
C VAL A 42 2.52 0.27 -6.24
N ALA A 43 3.71 0.44 -6.82
CA ALA A 43 4.33 -0.57 -7.67
C ALA A 43 4.65 -1.86 -6.89
N GLN A 44 5.22 -1.74 -5.69
CA GLN A 44 5.53 -2.88 -4.83
C GLN A 44 4.27 -3.62 -4.35
N VAL A 45 3.22 -2.88 -4.00
CA VAL A 45 1.93 -3.43 -3.58
C VAL A 45 1.21 -4.09 -4.76
N SER A 46 1.24 -3.49 -5.95
CA SER A 46 0.65 -4.04 -7.17
C SER A 46 1.35 -5.33 -7.61
N GLN A 47 2.69 -5.39 -7.49
CA GLN A 47 3.45 -6.61 -7.78
C GLN A 47 3.07 -7.76 -6.86
N PHE A 48 2.86 -7.48 -5.57
CA PHE A 48 2.35 -8.48 -4.62
C PHE A 48 0.91 -8.89 -4.90
N ALA A 49 0.04 -7.93 -5.21
CA ALA A 49 -1.36 -8.23 -5.57
C ALA A 49 -1.44 -9.18 -6.78
N ARG A 50 -0.54 -9.05 -7.77
CA ARG A 50 -0.47 -9.96 -8.93
C ARG A 50 0.20 -11.30 -8.59
N THR A 51 1.38 -11.28 -7.99
CA THR A 51 2.25 -12.47 -7.89
C THR A 51 2.12 -13.24 -6.58
N GLY A 52 1.60 -12.62 -5.51
CA GLY A 52 1.56 -13.19 -4.16
C GLY A 52 2.93 -13.39 -3.48
N ARG A 53 4.03 -12.96 -4.14
CA ARG A 53 5.41 -13.09 -3.64
C ARG A 53 5.87 -11.83 -2.90
N TYR A 54 6.91 -11.96 -2.07
CA TYR A 54 7.46 -10.86 -1.28
C TYR A 54 6.46 -10.24 -0.28
N ALA A 55 5.65 -11.09 0.36
CA ALA A 55 4.58 -10.67 1.26
C ALA A 55 5.06 -9.74 2.37
N ASP A 56 6.20 -10.05 3.00
CA ASP A 56 6.76 -9.24 4.10
C ASP A 56 7.11 -7.80 3.67
N ARG A 57 7.88 -7.67 2.58
CA ARG A 57 8.25 -6.37 2.00
C ARG A 57 7.04 -5.57 1.51
N SER A 58 6.11 -6.25 0.85
CA SER A 58 4.90 -5.63 0.32
C SER A 58 3.90 -5.27 1.41
N THR A 59 3.96 -5.94 2.57
CA THR A 59 3.16 -5.58 3.74
C THR A 59 3.61 -4.22 4.26
N ALA A 60 4.92 -4.00 4.46
CA ALA A 60 5.44 -2.69 4.87
C ALA A 60 5.10 -1.57 3.85
N ALA A 61 5.18 -1.87 2.55
CA ALA A 61 4.77 -0.93 1.49
C ALA A 61 3.26 -0.63 1.52
N LEU A 62 2.43 -1.65 1.79
CA LEU A 62 0.98 -1.51 1.95
C LEU A 62 0.63 -0.62 3.16
N TYR A 63 1.25 -0.87 4.31
CA TYR A 63 1.07 -0.05 5.51
C TYR A 63 1.39 1.42 5.25
N ARG A 64 2.51 1.71 4.58
CA ARG A 64 2.89 3.08 4.21
C ARG A 64 1.90 3.70 3.23
N LEU A 65 1.44 2.93 2.23
CA LEU A 65 0.46 3.39 1.26
C LEU A 65 -0.88 3.73 1.93
N GLU A 66 -1.37 2.86 2.83
CA GLU A 66 -2.59 3.08 3.60
C GLU A 66 -2.48 4.32 4.51
N ALA A 67 -1.31 4.55 5.13
CA ALA A 67 -1.06 5.76 5.92
C ALA A 67 -1.04 7.03 5.05
N MET A 68 -0.36 7.00 3.89
CA MET A 68 -0.35 8.12 2.93
C MET A 68 -1.74 8.43 2.36
N GLN A 69 -2.60 7.41 2.27
CA GLN A 69 -3.99 7.53 1.83
C GLN A 69 -4.97 7.88 2.97
N GLY A 70 -4.50 7.98 4.22
CA GLY A 70 -5.32 8.29 5.38
C GLY A 70 -6.31 7.18 5.79
N VAL A 71 -6.02 5.93 5.42
CA VAL A 71 -6.88 4.76 5.69
C VAL A 71 -6.63 4.16 7.07
N ARG A 72 -5.39 4.27 7.55
CA ARG A 72 -4.97 3.85 8.89
C ARG A 72 -4.43 5.07 9.63
N GLN A 73 -5.02 5.37 10.78
CA GLN A 73 -4.50 6.30 11.79
C GLN A 73 -3.87 5.51 12.94
#